data_AF-A0A9N7VRJ7-F1
#
_entry.id   AF-A0A9N7VRJ7-F1
#
_cell.length_a   1.000
_cell.length_b   1.000
_cell.length_c   1.000
_cell.angle_alpha   90.00
_cell.angle_beta   90.00
_cell.angle_gamma   90.00
#
_symmetry.space_group_name_H-M   'P 1'
#
loop_
_entity.id
_entity.type
_entity.pdbx_description
1 polymer ?
#
loop_
_entity_poly.entity_id
_entity_poly.type
_entity_poly.pdbx_seq_one_letter_code
_entity_poly.pdbx_strand_id
1 'polypeptide(L)'
;MEENLSGLTARETEGLIRDAGRSLQAAFNALHRSFDTYFTELHSQSERSLQEALSPLGPLYSQNTRLYGDLYNDLRQYYRGSALNLDETLSEFWSRLLERTFKSSVPTEVSLSEDYLECVAKQQETLRPFGDVPRDMRAKVIRAFVTARSFVQGLAVSGEVVRKVSQVSLSVECTKALMKLVYCPHCRGMSSVKPCSIYCSNVMKGCLANQADLDPEWQNLIDTMIQVVASFSTEPSLDVVLSSIPARIYQAIHYQQENMDTFTARVYQSCGTPGGNRHRKSRPPRAEEEERLADGLRVQTLAHCRAQAGDAGIGPLQ
;
A
#
# COMPACT_ATOMS: atom_id res chain seq x y z
N MET A 1 -5.93 10.95 -57.58
CA MET A 1 -7.06 11.65 -56.92
C MET A 1 -7.64 10.80 -55.80
N GLU A 2 -8.01 9.55 -56.06
CA GLU A 2 -8.54 8.61 -55.05
C GLU A 2 -7.59 8.39 -53.86
N GLU A 3 -6.30 8.13 -54.10
CA GLU A 3 -5.31 7.94 -53.03
C GLU A 3 -5.20 9.16 -52.09
N ASN A 4 -5.23 10.38 -52.65
CA ASN A 4 -5.19 11.62 -51.87
C ASN A 4 -6.43 11.78 -50.98
N LEU A 5 -7.61 11.45 -51.52
CA LEU A 5 -8.87 11.50 -50.77
C LEU A 5 -8.94 10.40 -49.70
N SER A 6 -8.41 9.22 -49.98
CA SER A 6 -8.27 8.13 -49.01
C SER A 6 -7.37 8.55 -47.84
N GLY A 7 -6.22 9.15 -48.13
CA GLY A 7 -5.31 9.69 -47.11
C GLY A 7 -5.88 10.88 -46.35
N LEU A 8 -6.75 11.69 -46.97
CA LEU A 8 -7.48 12.76 -46.29
C LEU A 8 -8.50 12.18 -45.30
N THR A 9 -9.32 11.22 -45.74
CA THR A 9 -10.36 10.58 -44.91
C THR A 9 -9.77 9.93 -43.66
N ALA A 10 -8.65 9.22 -43.81
CA ALA A 10 -7.97 8.58 -42.70
C ALA A 10 -7.49 9.62 -41.68
N ARG A 11 -6.82 10.69 -42.16
CA ARG A 11 -6.32 11.77 -41.28
C ARG A 11 -7.42 12.51 -40.55
N GLU A 12 -8.53 12.81 -41.22
CA GLU A 12 -9.69 13.45 -40.59
C GLU A 12 -10.30 12.55 -39.51
N THR A 13 -10.50 11.28 -39.82
CA THR A 13 -11.10 10.32 -38.88
C THR A 13 -10.20 10.04 -37.68
N GLU A 14 -8.89 9.83 -37.90
CA GLU A 14 -7.91 9.70 -36.83
C GLU A 14 -7.81 10.98 -35.99
N GLY A 15 -7.95 12.16 -36.63
CA GLY A 15 -8.02 13.44 -35.94
C GLY A 15 -9.15 13.48 -34.92
N LEU A 16 -10.36 13.11 -35.34
CA LEU A 16 -11.54 13.05 -34.47
C LEU A 16 -11.39 12.05 -33.32
N ILE A 17 -10.83 10.86 -33.59
CA ILE A 17 -10.56 9.85 -32.55
C ILE A 17 -9.55 10.38 -31.53
N ARG A 18 -8.48 11.03 -32.00
CA ARG A 18 -7.46 11.64 -31.13
C ARG A 18 -8.03 12.80 -30.33
N ASP A 19 -8.91 13.62 -30.90
CA ASP A 19 -9.59 14.70 -30.17
C ASP A 19 -10.48 14.16 -29.05
N ALA A 20 -11.31 13.16 -29.34
CA ALA A 20 -12.13 12.50 -28.33
C ALA A 20 -11.26 11.86 -27.22
N GLY A 21 -10.17 11.19 -27.61
CA GLY A 21 -9.19 10.63 -26.67
C GLY A 21 -8.53 11.69 -25.79
N ARG A 22 -8.11 12.83 -26.37
CA ARG A 22 -7.54 13.97 -25.63
C ARG A 22 -8.53 14.55 -24.63
N SER A 23 -9.79 14.73 -25.01
CA SER A 23 -10.83 15.23 -24.10
C SER A 23 -11.04 14.29 -22.91
N LEU A 24 -11.13 12.98 -23.15
CA LEU A 24 -11.29 12.00 -22.09
C LEU A 24 -10.04 11.89 -21.19
N GLN A 25 -8.85 11.91 -21.78
CA GLN A 25 -7.59 11.93 -21.05
C GLN A 25 -7.49 13.18 -20.16
N ALA A 26 -7.92 14.36 -20.65
CA ALA A 26 -7.94 15.58 -19.88
C ALA A 26 -8.86 15.49 -18.66
N ALA A 27 -10.01 14.82 -18.78
CA ALA A 27 -10.92 14.57 -17.66
C ALA A 27 -10.28 13.68 -16.59
N PHE A 28 -9.66 12.55 -16.95
CA PHE A 28 -8.94 11.70 -16.00
C PHE A 28 -7.80 12.44 -15.29
N ASN A 29 -7.02 13.22 -16.05
CA ASN A 29 -5.92 14.00 -15.49
C ASN A 29 -6.41 15.11 -14.54
N ALA A 30 -7.57 15.71 -14.82
CA ALA A 30 -8.18 16.70 -13.94
C ALA A 30 -8.65 16.06 -12.63
N LEU A 31 -9.34 14.90 -12.70
CA LEU A 31 -9.75 14.13 -11.52
C LEU A 31 -8.55 13.69 -10.69
N HIS A 32 -7.51 13.17 -11.34
CA HIS A 32 -6.26 12.76 -10.70
C HIS A 32 -5.67 13.92 -9.90
N ARG A 33 -5.45 15.08 -10.55
CA ARG A 33 -4.90 16.26 -9.89
C ARG A 33 -5.77 16.73 -8.74
N SER A 34 -7.09 16.78 -8.93
CA SER A 34 -8.01 17.25 -7.90
C SER A 34 -7.97 16.37 -6.67
N PHE A 35 -8.03 15.04 -6.84
CA PHE A 35 -7.98 14.13 -5.71
C PHE A 35 -6.61 14.08 -5.06
N ASP A 36 -5.53 14.11 -5.86
CA ASP A 36 -4.17 14.12 -5.34
C ASP A 36 -3.89 15.35 -4.47
N THR A 37 -4.29 16.54 -4.93
CA THR A 37 -4.21 17.77 -4.13
C THR A 37 -5.04 17.67 -2.86
N TYR A 38 -6.27 17.16 -2.94
CA TYR A 38 -7.12 16.97 -1.76
C TYR A 38 -6.48 16.05 -0.71
N PHE A 39 -6.03 14.86 -1.12
CA PHE A 39 -5.45 13.88 -0.20
C PHE A 39 -4.13 14.37 0.41
N THR A 40 -3.26 14.97 -0.40
CA THR A 40 -1.97 15.49 0.07
C THR A 40 -2.12 16.68 1.01
N GLU A 41 -3.10 17.55 0.77
CA GLU A 41 -3.41 18.67 1.67
C GLU A 41 -4.00 18.17 2.99
N LEU A 42 -4.93 17.22 2.94
CA LEU A 42 -5.52 16.58 4.12
C LEU A 42 -4.45 15.91 5.00
N HIS A 43 -3.54 15.15 4.39
CA HIS A 43 -2.40 14.56 5.08
C HIS A 43 -1.50 15.62 5.73
N SER A 44 -1.16 16.67 4.99
CA SER A 44 -0.31 17.76 5.47
C SER A 44 -0.98 18.55 6.59
N GLN A 45 -2.29 18.75 6.54
CA GLN A 45 -3.06 19.41 7.60
C GLN A 45 -3.07 18.57 8.87
N SER A 46 -3.23 17.25 8.75
CA SER A 46 -3.12 16.33 9.89
C SER A 46 -1.72 16.35 10.52
N GLU A 47 -0.66 16.48 9.71
CA GLU A 47 0.70 16.61 10.24
C GLU A 47 0.87 17.93 11.01
N ARG A 48 0.35 19.03 10.47
CA ARG A 48 0.41 20.34 11.13
C ARG A 48 -0.35 20.37 12.47
N SER A 49 -1.43 19.60 12.60
CA SER A 49 -2.19 19.52 13.85
C SER A 49 -1.54 18.63 14.92
N LEU A 50 -0.43 17.94 14.63
CA LEU A 50 0.32 17.18 15.63
C LEU A 50 0.71 18.04 16.83
N GLN A 51 1.21 19.25 16.60
CA GLN A 51 1.65 20.12 17.68
C GLN A 51 0.50 20.50 18.60
N GLU A 52 -0.63 20.92 18.04
CA GLU A 52 -1.81 21.28 18.81
C GLU A 52 -2.32 20.08 19.62
N ALA A 53 -2.51 18.94 18.96
CA ALA A 53 -3.07 17.74 19.57
C ALA A 53 -2.16 17.09 20.64
N LEU A 54 -0.84 17.10 20.43
CA LEU A 54 0.12 16.40 21.30
C LEU A 54 0.82 17.30 22.32
N SER A 55 0.72 18.63 22.19
CA SER A 55 1.32 19.56 23.16
C SER A 55 0.96 19.31 24.63
N PRO A 56 -0.26 18.82 25.01
CA PRO A 56 -0.58 18.54 26.40
C PRO A 56 0.26 17.40 27.01
N LEU A 57 0.94 16.58 26.18
CA LEU A 57 1.85 15.53 26.63
C LEU A 57 3.21 16.08 27.11
N GLY A 58 3.50 17.37 26.90
CA GLY A 58 4.70 18.04 27.39
C GLY A 58 6.00 17.38 26.88
N PRO A 59 6.93 16.97 27.77
CA PRO A 59 8.20 16.35 27.38
C PRO A 59 8.06 15.10 26.51
N LEU A 60 7.00 14.31 26.70
CA LEU A 60 6.74 13.12 25.87
C LEU A 60 6.47 13.48 24.41
N TYR A 61 5.93 14.67 24.15
CA TYR A 61 5.81 15.18 22.79
C TYR A 61 7.13 15.78 22.30
N SER A 62 7.71 16.73 23.04
CA SER A 62 8.87 17.51 22.58
C SER A 62 10.12 16.66 22.34
N GLN A 63 10.32 15.59 23.11
CA GLN A 63 11.44 14.65 22.94
C GLN A 63 11.22 13.63 21.81
N ASN A 64 9.99 13.49 21.30
CA ASN A 64 9.61 12.46 20.33
C ASN A 64 9.12 13.02 18.98
N THR A 65 9.27 14.32 18.75
CA THR A 65 8.85 15.01 17.50
C THR A 65 9.32 14.32 16.23
N ARG A 66 10.56 13.82 16.22
CA ARG A 66 11.12 13.06 15.08
C ARG A 66 10.32 11.78 14.78
N LEU A 67 9.92 11.02 15.80
CA LEU A 67 9.15 9.77 15.59
C LEU A 67 7.80 10.04 14.94
N TYR A 68 7.12 11.11 15.34
CA TYR A 68 5.85 11.49 14.72
C TYR A 68 6.06 12.00 13.28
N GLY A 69 7.10 12.80 13.04
CA GLY A 69 7.44 13.26 11.70
C GLY A 69 7.81 12.13 10.74
N ASP A 70 8.58 11.14 11.21
CA ASP A 70 8.98 9.98 10.44
C ASP A 70 7.75 9.15 10.00
N LEU A 71 6.77 8.93 10.91
CA LEU A 71 5.50 8.28 10.56
C LEU A 71 4.78 8.99 9.40
N TYR A 72 4.64 10.31 9.47
CA TYR A 72 3.99 11.09 8.40
C TYR A 72 4.79 11.08 7.10
N ASN A 73 6.12 11.06 7.19
CA ASN A 73 6.97 10.92 6.02
C ASN A 73 6.79 9.55 5.35
N ASP A 74 6.72 8.46 6.11
CA ASP A 74 6.51 7.11 5.59
C ASP A 74 5.12 6.97 4.95
N LEU A 75 4.08 7.50 5.60
CA LEU A 75 2.72 7.56 5.05
C LEU A 75 2.68 8.32 3.71
N ARG A 76 3.37 9.47 3.63
CA ARG A 76 3.50 10.26 2.40
C ARG A 76 4.26 9.50 1.30
N GLN A 77 5.35 8.82 1.66
CA GLN A 77 6.15 8.02 0.73
C GLN A 77 5.36 6.84 0.19
N TYR A 78 4.59 6.15 1.05
CA TYR A 78 3.71 5.07 0.64
C TYR A 78 2.68 5.56 -0.38
N TYR A 79 1.98 6.67 -0.09
CA TYR A 79 0.99 7.24 -1.00
C TYR A 79 1.61 7.58 -2.37
N ARG A 80 2.83 8.14 -2.38
CA ARG A 80 3.57 8.49 -3.61
C ARG A 80 4.08 7.31 -4.43
N GLY A 81 3.94 6.08 -3.94
CA GLY A 81 4.31 4.89 -4.72
C GLY A 81 5.43 4.05 -4.12
N SER A 82 6.01 4.42 -2.98
CA SER A 82 7.09 3.64 -2.36
C SER A 82 6.59 2.26 -1.95
N ALA A 83 7.46 1.25 -2.04
CA ALA A 83 7.17 -0.15 -1.70
C ALA A 83 7.28 -0.40 -0.19
N LEU A 84 6.63 0.45 0.62
CA LEU A 84 6.57 0.32 2.07
C LEU A 84 5.43 -0.63 2.47
N ASN A 85 5.64 -1.42 3.51
CA ASN A 85 4.58 -2.19 4.16
C ASN A 85 3.99 -1.35 5.30
N LEU A 86 2.80 -0.76 5.08
CA LEU A 86 2.15 0.08 6.09
C LEU A 86 1.86 -0.66 7.41
N ASP A 87 1.63 -1.96 7.36
CA ASP A 87 1.38 -2.76 8.57
C ASP A 87 2.63 -2.80 9.46
N GLU A 88 3.79 -3.05 8.84
CA GLU A 88 5.10 -3.03 9.51
C GLU A 88 5.45 -1.62 9.99
N THR A 89 5.32 -0.61 9.12
CA THR A 89 5.59 0.81 9.47
C THR A 89 4.79 1.25 10.70
N LEU A 90 3.50 0.95 10.73
CA LEU A 90 2.64 1.32 11.87
C LEU A 90 3.00 0.50 13.11
N SER A 91 3.30 -0.79 12.96
CA SER A 91 3.74 -1.65 14.07
C SER A 91 5.06 -1.19 14.69
N GLU A 92 6.02 -0.79 13.86
CA GLU A 92 7.30 -0.24 14.27
C GLU A 92 7.14 1.11 14.97
N PHE A 93 6.28 1.99 14.45
CA PHE A 93 5.94 3.26 15.10
C PHE A 93 5.44 3.04 16.54
N TRP A 94 4.47 2.15 16.73
CA TRP A 94 3.93 1.86 18.07
C TRP A 94 4.95 1.20 18.99
N SER A 95 5.79 0.31 18.45
CA SER A 95 6.86 -0.35 19.23
C SER A 95 7.89 0.65 19.73
N ARG A 96 8.37 1.54 18.84
CA ARG A 96 9.30 2.61 19.21
C ARG A 96 8.67 3.61 20.16
N LEU A 97 7.39 3.93 19.99
CA LEU A 97 6.69 4.82 20.92
C LEU A 97 6.62 4.19 22.31
N LEU A 98 6.32 2.90 22.41
CA LEU A 98 6.27 2.15 23.67
C LEU A 98 7.60 2.16 24.41
N GLU A 99 8.70 1.87 23.71
CA GLU A 99 10.04 1.89 24.31
C GLU A 99 10.36 3.26 24.90
N ARG A 100 10.02 4.34 24.19
CA ARG A 100 10.32 5.71 24.61
C ARG A 100 9.42 6.16 25.76
N THR A 101 8.12 5.89 25.70
CA THR A 101 7.21 6.24 26.80
C THR A 101 7.51 5.44 28.07
N PHE A 102 7.86 4.16 27.93
CA PHE A 102 8.27 3.32 29.06
C PHE A 102 9.61 3.80 29.66
N LYS A 103 10.59 4.12 28.81
CA LYS A 103 11.86 4.68 29.29
C LYS A 103 11.67 5.98 30.06
N SER A 104 10.74 6.83 29.64
CA SER A 104 10.40 8.07 30.34
C SER A 104 9.61 7.87 31.64
N SER A 105 8.94 6.73 31.83
CA SER A 105 8.20 6.44 33.08
C SER A 105 9.08 5.86 34.19
N VAL A 106 10.24 5.31 33.84
CA VAL A 106 11.17 4.72 34.81
C VAL A 106 12.10 5.81 35.36
N PRO A 107 12.46 5.79 36.66
CA PRO A 107 13.41 6.74 37.24
C PRO A 107 14.74 6.77 36.49
N THR A 108 15.34 7.96 36.34
CA THR A 108 16.57 8.19 35.58
C THR A 108 17.77 7.41 36.12
N GLU A 109 17.76 7.00 37.39
CA GLU A 109 18.82 6.18 37.99
C GLU A 109 18.83 4.73 37.48
N VAL A 110 17.73 4.26 36.87
CA VAL A 110 17.61 2.90 36.35
C VAL A 110 18.01 2.86 34.89
N SER A 111 19.12 2.19 34.58
CA SER A 111 19.53 1.94 33.21
C SER A 111 18.74 0.77 32.61
N LEU A 112 18.09 1.03 31.47
CA LEU A 112 17.43 0.01 30.66
C LEU A 112 18.34 -0.34 29.48
N SER A 113 18.72 -1.62 29.35
CA SER A 113 19.47 -2.10 28.19
C SER A 113 18.56 -2.16 26.95
N GLU A 114 19.17 -2.19 25.77
CA GLU A 114 18.45 -2.35 24.50
C GLU A 114 17.65 -3.66 24.46
N ASP A 115 18.27 -4.79 24.86
CA ASP A 115 17.58 -6.09 25.00
C ASP A 115 16.35 -6.04 25.93
N TYR A 116 16.38 -5.17 26.94
CA TYR A 116 15.26 -5.03 27.86
C TYR A 116 14.11 -4.28 27.18
N LEU A 117 14.41 -3.17 26.49
CA LEU A 117 13.43 -2.42 25.72
C LEU A 117 12.82 -3.26 24.58
N GLU A 118 13.62 -4.09 23.92
CA GLU A 118 13.12 -5.04 22.92
C GLU A 118 12.15 -6.06 23.55
N CYS A 119 12.43 -6.54 24.76
CA CYS A 119 11.49 -7.37 25.51
C CYS A 119 10.18 -6.63 25.81
N VAL A 120 10.25 -5.37 26.25
CA VAL A 120 9.06 -4.53 26.48
C VAL A 120 8.24 -4.36 25.20
N ALA A 121 8.90 -4.06 24.07
CA ALA A 121 8.26 -3.93 22.77
C ALA A 121 7.52 -5.22 22.37
N LYS A 122 8.12 -6.39 22.60
CA LYS A 122 7.47 -7.70 22.35
C LYS A 122 6.21 -7.95 23.18
N GLN A 123 6.04 -7.26 24.31
CA GLN A 123 4.82 -7.38 25.13
C GLN A 123 3.67 -6.51 24.62
N GLN A 124 3.87 -5.68 23.60
CA GLN A 124 2.85 -4.74 23.09
C GLN A 124 1.53 -5.44 22.76
N GLU A 125 1.56 -6.53 22.00
CA GLU A 125 0.35 -7.23 21.54
C GLU A 125 -0.39 -7.95 22.68
N THR A 126 0.37 -8.52 23.62
CA THR A 126 -0.18 -9.28 24.77
C THR A 126 -0.75 -8.35 25.84
N LEU A 127 -0.03 -7.28 26.18
CA LEU A 127 -0.38 -6.39 27.29
C LEU A 127 -1.18 -5.17 26.87
N ARG A 128 -1.20 -4.84 25.58
CA ARG A 128 -1.91 -3.69 24.99
C ARG A 128 -1.72 -2.40 25.80
N PRO A 129 -0.48 -1.90 25.97
CA PRO A 129 -0.20 -0.72 26.77
C PRO A 129 -0.94 0.54 26.29
N PHE A 130 -1.29 0.59 25.01
CA PHE A 130 -2.04 1.68 24.38
C PHE A 130 -3.54 1.36 24.19
N GLY A 131 -4.03 0.29 24.80
CA GLY A 131 -5.38 -0.23 24.58
C GLY A 131 -5.56 -0.73 23.16
N ASP A 132 -6.78 -0.58 22.61
CA ASP A 132 -7.11 -1.01 21.25
C ASP A 132 -6.74 0.03 20.17
N VAL A 133 -6.26 1.22 20.57
CA VAL A 133 -5.99 2.34 19.66
C VAL A 133 -5.00 1.97 18.54
N PRO A 134 -3.84 1.32 18.80
CA PRO A 134 -2.90 0.94 17.73
C PRO A 134 -3.53 0.06 16.65
N ARG A 135 -4.30 -0.95 17.05
CA ARG A 135 -4.94 -1.91 16.15
C ARG A 135 -6.03 -1.22 15.31
N ASP A 136 -6.88 -0.44 15.96
CA ASP A 136 -7.95 0.28 15.31
C ASP A 136 -7.42 1.34 14.33
N MET A 137 -6.43 2.11 14.76
CA MET A 137 -5.78 3.10 13.91
C MET A 137 -5.08 2.42 12.73
N ARG A 138 -4.39 1.28 12.96
CA ARG A 138 -3.71 0.53 11.90
C ARG A 138 -4.66 0.12 10.79
N ALA A 139 -5.76 -0.55 11.13
CA ALA A 139 -6.75 -1.00 10.15
C ALA A 139 -7.35 0.17 9.34
N LYS A 140 -7.69 1.27 10.02
CA LYS A 140 -8.31 2.45 9.39
C LYS A 140 -7.34 3.20 8.48
N VAL A 141 -6.11 3.44 8.95
CA VAL A 141 -5.07 4.15 8.19
C VAL A 141 -4.65 3.33 6.97
N ILE A 142 -4.39 2.02 7.11
CA ILE A 142 -4.05 1.15 5.96
C ILE A 142 -5.16 1.22 4.91
N ARG A 143 -6.41 1.03 5.33
CA ARG A 143 -7.57 1.10 4.42
C ARG A 143 -7.62 2.44 3.68
N ALA A 144 -7.49 3.56 4.39
CA ALA A 144 -7.56 4.89 3.79
C ALA A 144 -6.45 5.13 2.75
N PHE A 145 -5.21 4.78 3.09
CA PHE A 145 -4.04 4.99 2.22
C PHE A 145 -4.01 4.06 1.02
N VAL A 146 -4.33 2.77 1.21
CA VAL A 146 -4.43 1.80 0.11
C VAL A 146 -5.49 2.25 -0.88
N THR A 147 -6.69 2.58 -0.38
CA THR A 147 -7.83 2.99 -1.21
C THR A 147 -7.52 4.28 -1.99
N ALA A 148 -6.95 5.29 -1.33
CA ALA A 148 -6.56 6.54 -1.98
C ALA A 148 -5.49 6.32 -3.06
N ARG A 149 -4.43 5.55 -2.74
CA ARG A 149 -3.35 5.24 -3.68
C ARG A 149 -3.88 4.48 -4.89
N SER A 150 -4.68 3.44 -4.67
CA SER A 150 -5.29 2.65 -5.75
C SER A 150 -6.20 3.50 -6.64
N PHE A 151 -6.96 4.44 -6.06
CA PHE A 151 -7.82 5.33 -6.84
C PHE A 151 -7.01 6.26 -7.76
N VAL A 152 -5.98 6.92 -7.23
CA VAL A 152 -5.12 7.83 -8.02
C VAL A 152 -4.35 7.07 -9.10
N GLN A 153 -3.84 5.88 -8.76
CA GLN A 153 -3.21 5.00 -9.74
C GLN A 153 -4.20 4.58 -10.83
N GLY A 154 -5.42 4.23 -10.47
CA GLY A 154 -6.50 3.91 -11.42
C GLY A 154 -6.76 5.07 -12.38
N LEU A 155 -6.89 6.30 -11.88
CA LEU A 155 -7.08 7.49 -12.72
C LEU A 155 -5.90 7.72 -13.69
N ALA A 156 -4.67 7.57 -13.21
CA ALA A 156 -3.47 7.71 -14.02
C ALA A 156 -3.39 6.65 -15.13
N VAL A 157 -3.64 5.38 -14.78
CA VAL A 157 -3.65 4.26 -15.72
C VAL A 157 -4.76 4.43 -16.77
N SER A 158 -5.98 4.82 -16.36
CA SER A 158 -7.08 5.11 -17.28
C SER A 158 -6.73 6.20 -18.28
N GLY A 159 -6.12 7.29 -17.81
CA GLY A 159 -5.63 8.36 -18.69
C GLY A 159 -4.58 7.87 -19.70
N GLU A 160 -3.67 7.00 -19.27
CA GLU A 160 -2.62 6.43 -20.13
C GLU A 160 -3.18 5.42 -21.14
N VAL A 161 -4.15 4.59 -20.74
CA VAL A 161 -4.86 3.67 -21.65
C VAL A 161 -5.56 4.46 -22.75
N VAL A 162 -6.33 5.48 -22.41
CA VAL A 162 -7.02 6.35 -23.39
C VAL A 162 -6.02 7.01 -24.35
N ARG A 163 -4.88 7.49 -23.82
CA ARG A 163 -3.81 8.07 -24.64
C ARG A 163 -3.24 7.08 -25.66
N LYS A 164 -3.01 5.83 -25.26
CA LYS A 164 -2.47 4.79 -26.15
C LYS A 164 -3.51 4.33 -27.18
N VAL A 165 -4.74 4.07 -26.75
CA VAL A 165 -5.83 3.56 -27.61
C VAL A 165 -6.21 4.57 -28.69
N SER A 166 -6.22 5.87 -28.36
CA SER A 166 -6.51 6.95 -29.32
C SER A 166 -5.41 7.18 -30.37
N GLN A 167 -4.23 6.56 -30.19
CA GLN A 167 -3.11 6.64 -31.14
C GLN A 167 -3.02 5.44 -32.08
N VAL A 168 -3.89 4.44 -31.93
CA VAL A 168 -3.94 3.28 -32.82
C VAL A 168 -4.36 3.71 -34.22
N SER A 169 -3.54 3.38 -35.22
CA SER A 169 -3.81 3.68 -36.63
C SER A 169 -4.98 2.87 -37.17
N LEU A 170 -5.72 3.43 -38.12
CA LEU A 170 -6.79 2.71 -38.81
C LEU A 170 -6.24 1.58 -39.69
N SER A 171 -6.98 0.47 -39.80
CA SER A 171 -6.65 -0.60 -40.74
C SER A 171 -6.87 -0.17 -42.20
N VAL A 172 -6.23 -0.86 -43.13
CA VAL A 172 -6.39 -0.61 -44.58
C VAL A 172 -7.85 -0.83 -45.01
N GLU A 173 -8.51 -1.82 -44.44
CA GLU A 173 -9.92 -2.15 -44.68
C GLU A 173 -10.83 -1.03 -44.19
N CYS A 174 -10.55 -0.50 -43.00
CA CYS A 174 -11.27 0.66 -42.46
C CYS A 174 -11.08 1.89 -43.34
N THR A 175 -9.85 2.21 -43.76
CA THR A 175 -9.60 3.35 -44.64
C THR A 175 -10.37 3.23 -45.96
N LYS A 176 -10.43 2.03 -46.56
CA LYS A 176 -11.24 1.77 -47.77
C LYS A 176 -12.73 1.96 -47.52
N ALA A 177 -13.24 1.49 -46.37
CA ALA A 177 -14.65 1.64 -46.00
C ALA A 177 -15.03 3.11 -45.76
N LEU A 178 -14.17 3.86 -45.08
CA LEU A 178 -14.35 5.30 -44.84
C LEU A 178 -14.28 6.09 -46.15
N MET A 179 -13.36 5.77 -47.07
CA MET A 179 -13.29 6.40 -48.38
C MET A 179 -14.59 6.22 -49.17
N LYS A 180 -15.17 5.00 -49.13
CA LYS A 180 -16.49 4.71 -49.72
C LYS A 180 -17.63 5.47 -49.06
N LEU A 181 -17.55 5.67 -47.75
CA LEU A 181 -18.54 6.40 -46.96
C LEU A 181 -18.52 7.90 -47.27
N VAL A 182 -17.34 8.50 -47.36
CA VAL A 182 -17.15 9.97 -47.38
C VAL A 182 -16.98 10.51 -48.80
N TYR A 183 -16.04 9.99 -49.60
CA TYR A 183 -15.66 10.65 -50.85
C TYR A 183 -16.09 9.95 -52.15
N CYS A 184 -16.49 8.67 -52.12
CA CYS A 184 -17.06 8.04 -53.32
C CYS A 184 -18.29 8.77 -53.91
N PRO A 185 -19.21 9.37 -53.11
CA PRO A 185 -20.28 10.21 -53.65
C PRO A 185 -19.74 11.40 -54.47
N HIS A 186 -18.66 12.05 -54.01
CA HIS A 186 -18.02 13.15 -54.72
C HIS A 186 -17.45 12.69 -56.08
N CYS A 187 -16.77 11.53 -56.12
CA CYS A 187 -16.25 10.96 -57.35
C CYS A 187 -17.35 10.57 -58.35
N ARG A 188 -18.57 10.30 -57.88
CA ARG A 188 -19.74 9.95 -58.70
C ARG A 188 -20.63 11.16 -59.06
N GLY A 189 -20.19 12.39 -58.76
CA GLY A 189 -20.97 13.60 -59.05
C GLY A 189 -22.14 13.85 -58.08
N MET A 190 -22.18 13.15 -56.94
CA MET A 190 -23.21 13.26 -55.89
C MET A 190 -22.64 13.90 -54.62
N SER A 191 -21.95 15.04 -54.75
CA SER A 191 -21.24 15.69 -53.64
C SER A 191 -22.14 16.29 -52.55
N SER A 192 -23.44 16.47 -52.80
CA SER A 192 -24.41 16.96 -51.83
C SER A 192 -25.05 15.87 -50.97
N VAL A 193 -24.83 14.59 -51.31
CA VAL A 193 -25.45 13.46 -50.61
C VAL A 193 -24.65 13.11 -49.37
N LYS A 194 -25.30 13.19 -48.20
CA LYS A 194 -24.70 12.76 -46.93
C LYS A 194 -24.86 11.24 -46.73
N PRO A 195 -23.89 10.57 -46.09
CA PRO A 195 -24.03 9.17 -45.75
C PRO A 195 -25.19 8.94 -44.76
N CYS A 196 -25.90 7.82 -44.94
CA CYS A 196 -26.97 7.42 -44.03
C CYS A 196 -26.41 7.14 -42.62
N SER A 197 -27.16 7.49 -41.58
CA SER A 197 -26.72 7.29 -40.18
C SER A 197 -26.36 5.82 -39.87
N ILE A 198 -27.19 4.86 -40.29
CA ILE A 198 -26.94 3.42 -40.09
C ILE A 198 -25.68 2.98 -40.85
N TYR A 199 -25.48 3.45 -42.09
CA TYR A 199 -24.29 3.11 -42.87
C TYR A 199 -23.03 3.65 -42.21
N CYS A 200 -23.05 4.91 -41.76
CA CYS A 200 -21.95 5.51 -41.00
C CYS A 200 -21.64 4.71 -39.73
N SER A 201 -22.66 4.39 -38.92
CA SER A 201 -22.47 3.60 -37.69
C SER A 201 -21.86 2.23 -37.95
N ASN A 202 -22.29 1.52 -39.00
CA ASN A 202 -21.74 0.21 -39.34
C ASN A 202 -20.27 0.29 -39.79
N VAL A 203 -19.90 1.31 -40.58
CA VAL A 203 -18.50 1.54 -40.96
C VAL A 203 -17.66 1.85 -39.72
N MET A 204 -18.14 2.75 -38.84
CA MET A 204 -17.42 3.11 -37.62
C MET A 204 -17.26 1.94 -36.65
N LYS A 205 -18.28 1.07 -36.49
CA LYS A 205 -18.18 -0.16 -35.69
C LYS A 205 -17.09 -1.10 -36.21
N GLY A 206 -16.99 -1.27 -37.54
CA GLY A 206 -15.92 -2.07 -38.15
C GLY A 206 -14.54 -1.45 -37.94
N CYS A 207 -14.44 -0.12 -38.07
CA CYS A 207 -13.19 0.61 -37.87
C CYS A 207 -12.69 0.61 -36.42
N LEU A 208 -13.60 0.62 -35.46
CA LEU A 208 -13.31 0.74 -34.02
C LEU A 208 -13.48 -0.60 -33.27
N ALA A 209 -13.52 -1.73 -33.98
CA ALA A 209 -13.78 -3.03 -33.38
C ALA A 209 -12.77 -3.38 -32.27
N ASN A 210 -11.46 -3.19 -32.53
CA ASN A 210 -10.41 -3.45 -31.55
C ASN A 210 -10.51 -2.55 -30.31
N GLN A 211 -10.99 -1.31 -30.47
CA GLN A 211 -11.25 -0.40 -29.36
C GLN A 211 -12.50 -0.83 -28.58
N ALA A 212 -13.52 -1.32 -29.28
CA ALA A 212 -14.74 -1.83 -28.67
C ALA A 212 -14.49 -3.11 -27.84
N ASP A 213 -13.48 -3.91 -28.19
CA ASP A 213 -13.08 -5.08 -27.39
C ASP A 213 -12.61 -4.72 -25.97
N LEU A 214 -12.23 -3.45 -25.73
CA LEU A 214 -11.86 -2.96 -24.40
C LEU A 214 -13.06 -2.59 -23.53
N ASP A 215 -14.27 -2.46 -24.09
CA ASP A 215 -15.45 -1.97 -23.37
C ASP A 215 -15.77 -2.80 -22.10
N PRO A 216 -15.75 -4.15 -22.10
CA PRO A 216 -16.06 -4.92 -20.89
C PRO A 216 -15.12 -4.62 -19.72
N GLU A 217 -13.81 -4.60 -19.97
CA GLU A 217 -12.81 -4.31 -18.94
C GLU A 217 -12.81 -2.83 -18.54
N TRP A 218 -13.13 -1.95 -19.50
CA TRP A 218 -13.30 -0.52 -19.21
C TRP A 218 -14.49 -0.27 -18.28
N GLN A 219 -15.65 -0.88 -18.55
CA GLN A 219 -16.81 -0.79 -17.65
C GLN A 219 -16.47 -1.33 -16.26
N ASN A 220 -15.84 -2.50 -16.18
CA ASN A 220 -15.41 -3.10 -14.92
C ASN A 220 -14.47 -2.18 -14.12
N LEU A 221 -13.50 -1.56 -14.79
CA LEU A 221 -12.61 -0.57 -14.18
C LEU A 221 -13.39 0.64 -13.66
N ILE A 222 -14.29 1.22 -14.46
CA ILE A 222 -15.09 2.39 -14.05
C ILE A 222 -16.00 2.05 -12.85
N ASP A 223 -16.70 0.93 -12.89
CA ASP A 223 -17.55 0.46 -11.79
C ASP A 223 -16.75 0.24 -10.51
N THR A 224 -15.56 -0.37 -10.63
CA THR A 224 -14.64 -0.56 -9.50
C THR A 224 -14.17 0.78 -8.94
N MET A 225 -13.81 1.74 -9.81
CA MET A 225 -13.39 3.07 -9.38
C MET A 225 -14.52 3.83 -8.67
N ILE A 226 -15.77 3.68 -9.12
CA ILE A 226 -16.94 4.26 -8.45
C ILE A 226 -17.13 3.65 -7.06
N GLN A 227 -16.98 2.32 -6.91
CA GLN A 227 -17.04 1.65 -5.62
C GLN A 227 -15.95 2.13 -4.65
N VAL A 228 -14.73 2.30 -5.17
CA VAL A 228 -13.59 2.85 -4.41
C VAL A 228 -13.90 4.27 -3.91
N VAL A 229 -14.46 5.14 -4.76
CA VAL A 229 -14.86 6.50 -4.35
C VAL A 229 -15.97 6.46 -3.29
N ALA A 230 -16.97 5.60 -3.45
CA ALA A 230 -18.02 5.44 -2.46
C ALA A 230 -17.47 4.98 -1.10
N SER A 231 -16.41 4.18 -1.09
CA SER A 231 -15.76 3.73 0.14
C SER A 231 -15.11 4.85 0.94
N PHE A 232 -14.77 5.99 0.32
CA PHE A 232 -14.23 7.15 1.04
C PHE A 232 -15.23 7.75 2.04
N SER A 233 -16.53 7.57 1.80
CA SER A 233 -17.60 8.02 2.70
C SER A 233 -18.03 6.95 3.70
N THR A 234 -17.42 5.76 3.69
CA THR A 234 -17.74 4.70 4.66
C THR A 234 -17.23 5.09 6.04
N GLU A 235 -18.10 5.04 7.06
CA GLU A 235 -17.74 5.45 8.43
C GLU A 235 -16.59 4.60 9.03
N PRO A 236 -15.56 5.21 9.64
CA PRO A 236 -15.21 6.62 9.54
C PRO A 236 -14.66 6.95 8.15
N SER A 237 -15.14 8.06 7.58
CA SER A 237 -14.75 8.53 6.25
C SER A 237 -13.25 8.81 6.17
N LEU A 238 -12.72 8.82 4.95
CA LEU A 238 -11.28 8.94 4.70
C LEU A 238 -10.68 10.20 5.36
N ASP A 239 -11.36 11.33 5.26
CA ASP A 239 -10.98 12.60 5.87
C ASP A 239 -10.97 12.56 7.40
N VAL A 240 -11.97 11.91 7.99
CA VAL A 240 -12.03 11.68 9.43
C VAL A 240 -10.89 10.78 9.88
N VAL A 241 -10.57 9.72 9.14
CA VAL A 241 -9.44 8.84 9.45
C VAL A 241 -8.14 9.62 9.47
N LEU A 242 -7.81 10.34 8.38
CA LEU A 242 -6.56 11.09 8.29
C LEU A 242 -6.47 12.15 9.38
N SER A 243 -7.48 13.02 9.50
CA SER A 243 -7.48 14.12 10.48
C SER A 243 -7.46 13.64 11.94
N SER A 244 -7.91 12.41 12.22
CA SER A 244 -7.92 11.85 13.58
C SER A 244 -6.57 11.29 14.04
N ILE A 245 -5.58 11.10 13.14
CA ILE A 245 -4.30 10.47 13.48
C ILE A 245 -3.64 11.08 14.74
N PRO A 246 -3.47 12.42 14.86
CA PRO A 246 -2.87 13.04 16.05
C PRO A 246 -3.66 12.76 17.32
N ALA A 247 -4.99 12.86 17.26
CA ALA A 247 -5.86 12.60 18.39
C ALA A 247 -5.82 11.13 18.83
N ARG A 248 -5.68 10.17 17.89
CA ARG A 248 -5.49 8.76 18.21
C ARG A 248 -4.15 8.51 18.90
N ILE A 249 -3.06 9.13 18.42
CA ILE A 249 -1.76 9.05 19.11
C ILE A 249 -1.85 9.61 20.53
N TYR A 250 -2.51 10.77 20.71
CA TYR A 250 -2.76 11.35 22.03
C TYR A 250 -3.53 10.38 22.94
N GLN A 251 -4.66 9.84 22.46
CA GLN A 251 -5.50 8.90 23.20
C GLN A 251 -4.72 7.64 23.63
N ALA A 252 -3.89 7.10 22.74
CA ALA A 252 -3.04 5.95 23.04
C ALA A 252 -2.07 6.25 24.20
N ILE A 253 -1.34 7.37 24.12
CA ILE A 253 -0.36 7.76 25.14
C ILE A 253 -1.07 8.06 26.47
N HIS A 254 -2.20 8.78 26.43
CA HIS A 254 -3.00 9.06 27.63
C HIS A 254 -3.48 7.76 28.31
N TYR A 255 -4.02 6.83 27.53
CA TYR A 255 -4.44 5.52 28.03
C TYR A 255 -3.28 4.78 28.70
N GLN A 256 -2.09 4.80 28.09
CA GLN A 256 -0.91 4.19 28.67
C GLN A 256 -0.52 4.84 29.99
N GLN A 257 -0.56 6.18 30.09
CA GLN A 257 -0.25 6.91 31.30
C GLN A 257 -1.19 6.54 32.46
N GLU A 258 -2.50 6.44 32.18
CA GLU A 258 -3.49 6.03 33.19
C GLU A 258 -3.30 4.59 33.67
N ASN A 259 -2.67 3.73 32.87
CA ASN A 259 -2.50 2.31 33.15
C ASN A 259 -1.02 1.91 33.38
N MET A 260 -0.12 2.89 33.56
CA MET A 260 1.33 2.66 33.52
C MET A 260 1.82 1.75 34.64
N ASP A 261 1.28 1.87 35.85
CA ASP A 261 1.69 1.06 37.01
C ASP A 261 1.39 -0.43 36.78
N THR A 262 0.19 -0.71 36.27
CA THR A 262 -0.25 -2.07 35.95
C THR A 262 0.59 -2.66 34.82
N PHE A 263 0.86 -1.85 33.78
CA PHE A 263 1.71 -2.26 32.67
C PHE A 263 3.13 -2.59 33.15
N THR A 264 3.75 -1.69 33.94
CA THR A 264 5.10 -1.84 34.48
C THR A 264 5.23 -3.10 35.35
N ALA A 265 4.25 -3.36 36.22
CA ALA A 265 4.23 -4.58 37.04
C ALA A 265 4.23 -5.86 36.19
N ARG A 266 3.43 -5.90 35.12
CA ARG A 266 3.37 -7.05 34.19
C ARG A 266 4.63 -7.18 33.34
N VAL A 267 5.24 -6.06 32.95
CA VAL A 267 6.54 -6.05 32.27
C VAL A 267 7.62 -6.62 33.18
N TYR A 268 7.66 -6.26 34.47
CA TYR A 268 8.64 -6.83 35.41
C TYR A 268 8.47 -8.33 35.61
N GLN A 269 7.23 -8.83 35.56
CA GLN A 269 6.97 -10.27 35.60
C GLN A 269 7.45 -10.99 34.33
N SER A 270 7.32 -10.34 33.17
CA SER A 270 7.60 -10.97 31.87
C SER A 270 9.06 -10.82 31.42
N CYS A 271 9.65 -9.64 31.62
CA CYS A 271 11.00 -9.25 31.19
C CYS A 271 12.03 -9.24 32.34
N GLY A 272 11.58 -9.32 33.59
CA GLY A 272 12.39 -9.21 34.81
C GLY A 272 12.47 -7.78 35.34
N THR A 273 12.96 -7.61 36.57
CA THR A 273 13.15 -6.28 37.17
C THR A 273 14.44 -5.63 36.65
N PRO A 274 14.40 -4.39 36.12
CA PRO A 274 15.59 -3.69 35.67
C PRO A 274 16.51 -3.33 36.85
N GLY A 275 17.83 -3.42 36.66
CA GLY A 275 18.82 -3.20 37.73
C GLY A 275 18.94 -4.32 38.77
N GLY A 276 18.05 -5.31 38.77
CA GLY A 276 18.25 -6.54 39.53
C GLY A 276 19.35 -7.35 38.87
N ASN A 277 20.51 -7.46 39.53
CA ASN A 277 21.56 -8.40 39.16
C ASN A 277 20.91 -9.74 38.82
N ARG A 278 20.87 -10.08 37.52
CA ARG A 278 20.65 -11.46 37.13
C ARG A 278 21.86 -12.19 37.66
N HIS A 279 21.73 -12.81 38.83
CA HIS A 279 22.30 -14.13 38.99
C HIS A 279 21.79 -14.90 37.79
N ARG A 280 22.64 -14.94 36.75
CA ARG A 280 22.67 -15.97 35.73
C ARG A 280 22.27 -17.23 36.48
N LYS A 281 21.04 -17.72 36.27
CA LYS A 281 20.66 -19.06 36.69
C LYS A 281 21.68 -19.93 35.96
N SER A 282 22.77 -20.24 36.64
CA SER A 282 23.66 -21.32 36.28
C SER A 282 22.72 -22.50 36.14
N ARG A 283 22.61 -22.97 34.90
CA ARG A 283 21.97 -24.23 34.58
C ARG A 283 22.51 -25.25 35.59
N PRO A 284 21.65 -25.97 36.33
CA PRO A 284 22.13 -26.89 37.36
C PRO A 284 23.08 -27.90 36.69
N PRO A 285 24.26 -28.19 37.27
CA PRO A 285 25.30 -29.01 36.62
C PRO A 285 24.78 -30.38 36.12
N ARG A 286 23.71 -30.91 36.73
CA ARG A 286 23.02 -32.14 36.28
C ARG A 286 22.47 -32.08 34.85
N ALA A 287 21.99 -30.92 34.40
CA ALA A 287 21.39 -30.80 33.08
C ALA A 287 22.43 -30.68 31.95
N GLU A 288 23.68 -30.33 32.25
CA GLU A 288 24.79 -30.38 31.29
C GLU A 288 25.44 -31.76 31.23
N GLU A 289 25.41 -32.52 32.33
CA GLU A 289 25.89 -33.91 32.39
C GLU A 289 24.96 -34.86 31.61
N GLU A 290 23.64 -34.72 31.76
CA GLU A 290 22.66 -35.51 30.99
C GLU A 290 22.71 -35.22 29.48
N GLU A 291 22.92 -33.96 29.09
CA GLU A 291 23.02 -33.58 27.67
C GLU A 291 24.33 -34.06 27.04
N ARG A 292 25.45 -34.03 27.77
CA ARG A 292 26.74 -34.62 27.34
C ARG A 292 26.68 -36.14 27.27
N LEU A 293 25.94 -36.80 28.16
CA LEU A 293 25.72 -38.25 28.13
C LEU A 293 24.83 -38.64 26.93
N ALA A 294 23.80 -37.85 26.63
CA ALA A 294 22.91 -38.05 25.49
C ALA A 294 23.62 -37.82 24.15
N ASP A 295 24.48 -36.79 24.04
CA ASP A 295 25.30 -36.56 22.85
C ASP A 295 26.37 -37.63 22.68
N GLY A 296 26.99 -38.09 23.77
CA GLY A 296 27.91 -39.23 23.76
C GLY A 296 27.27 -40.53 23.25
N LEU A 297 26.04 -40.82 23.70
CA LEU A 297 25.27 -41.97 23.22
C LEU A 297 24.90 -41.83 21.73
N ARG A 298 24.54 -40.61 21.29
CA ARG A 298 24.24 -40.33 19.88
C ARG A 298 25.43 -40.53 18.96
N VAL A 299 26.62 -40.07 19.37
CA VAL A 299 27.86 -40.25 18.62
C VAL A 299 28.27 -41.72 18.56
N GLN A 300 28.13 -42.47 19.66
CA GLN A 300 28.34 -43.93 19.66
C GLN A 300 27.35 -44.67 18.77
N THR A 301 26.07 -44.28 18.77
CA THR A 301 25.04 -44.90 17.92
C THR A 301 25.32 -44.64 16.44
N LEU A 302 25.71 -43.42 16.08
CA LEU A 302 26.11 -43.07 14.70
C LEU A 302 27.38 -43.81 14.26
N ALA A 303 28.36 -43.97 15.15
CA ALA A 303 29.57 -44.75 14.87
C ALA A 303 29.27 -46.24 14.68
N HIS A 304 28.35 -46.81 15.48
CA HIS A 304 27.92 -48.20 15.35
C HIS A 304 27.15 -48.45 14.05
N CYS A 305 26.23 -47.56 13.67
CA CYS A 305 25.55 -47.63 12.37
C CYS A 305 26.52 -47.51 11.19
N ARG A 306 27.57 -46.69 11.31
CA ARG A 306 28.58 -46.53 10.26
C ARG A 306 29.48 -47.78 10.12
N ALA A 307 29.77 -48.46 11.23
CA ALA A 307 30.49 -49.73 11.22
C ALA A 307 29.64 -50.86 10.60
N GLN A 308 28.35 -50.93 10.93
CA GLN A 308 27.43 -51.92 10.33
C GLN A 308 27.17 -51.67 8.83
N ALA A 309 27.18 -50.41 8.39
CA ALA A 309 27.06 -50.06 6.97
C ALA A 309 28.34 -50.38 6.15
N GLY A 310 29.50 -50.55 6.80
CA GLY A 310 30.74 -50.95 6.14
C GLY A 310 30.83 -52.45 5.82
N ASP A 311 30.09 -53.29 6.55
CA ASP A 311 30.05 -54.75 6.33
C ASP A 311 28.94 -55.19 5.36
N ALA A 312 28.03 -54.28 4.98
CA ALA A 312 27.04 -54.50 3.93
C ALA A 312 27.59 -54.02 2.58
N GLY A 313 28.48 -54.82 1.98
CA GLY A 313 29.11 -54.56 0.69
C GLY A 313 28.10 -54.28 -0.44
N ILE A 314 27.87 -53.00 -0.73
CA ILE A 314 27.23 -52.54 -1.96
C ILE A 314 28.29 -51.77 -2.75
N GLY A 315 28.84 -52.45 -3.76
CA GLY A 315 29.76 -51.86 -4.73
C GLY A 315 29.06 -50.83 -5.63
N PRO A 316 29.82 -49.92 -6.26
CA PRO A 316 29.28 -48.87 -7.10
C PRO A 316 28.71 -49.46 -8.40
N LEU A 317 27.44 -49.15 -8.70
CA LEU A 317 26.87 -49.33 -10.03
C LEU A 317 27.35 -48.18 -10.93
N GLN A 318 27.92 -48.58 -12.08
CA GLN A 318 28.23 -47.74 -13.24
C GLN A 318 27.00 -47.03 -13.81
#